data_AF-A0AAW2NCG4-F1
#
_entry.id   AF-A0AAW2NCG4-F1
#
_cell.length_a   1.000
_cell.length_b   1.000
_cell.length_c   1.000
_cell.angle_alpha   90.00
_cell.angle_beta   90.00
_cell.angle_gamma   90.00
#
_symmetry.space_group_name_H-M   'P 1'
#
loop_
_entity.id
_entity.type
_entity.pdbx_description
1 polymer ?
#
loop_
_entity_poly.entity_id
_entity_poly.type
_entity_poly.pdbx_seq_one_letter_code
_entity_poly.pdbx_strand_id
1 'polypeptide(L)'
;MGEVEPMIIDGADQKKKTLKRKRVEPCLYTPSSEEKQAKIKAFSDEINSLVRFCKDLLLESRGALLDSVEKAGNSSSSLNSVIACLMEESVLPLSKLVDEIFEKVKGRTGDVDGVSKASVKSAVLIIGQRLCYGVTTVDADILEDDAECALWCWEV
;
A
#
# COMPACT_ATOMS: atom_id res chain seq x y z
N MET A 1 10.12 -102.34 -4.62
CA MET A 1 9.23 -101.22 -4.27
C MET A 1 9.36 -101.03 -2.78
N GLY A 2 10.06 -99.98 -2.36
CA GLY A 2 10.43 -99.76 -0.97
C GLY A 2 9.35 -99.00 -0.19
N GLU A 3 9.13 -99.42 1.04
CA GLU A 3 8.43 -98.64 2.07
C GLU A 3 9.38 -97.63 2.70
N VAL A 4 8.91 -96.40 2.94
CA VAL A 4 9.53 -95.46 3.88
C VAL A 4 8.44 -94.57 4.50
N GLU A 5 8.16 -94.77 5.79
CA GLU A 5 7.76 -93.69 6.71
C GLU A 5 9.02 -93.09 7.35
N PRO A 6 8.98 -91.98 8.13
CA PRO A 6 8.19 -90.74 8.06
C PRO A 6 9.13 -89.51 8.14
N MET A 7 8.65 -88.25 7.98
CA MET A 7 9.37 -87.10 8.57
C MET A 7 8.47 -85.87 8.78
N ILE A 8 8.21 -85.57 10.05
CA ILE A 8 7.73 -84.27 10.51
C ILE A 8 8.88 -83.27 10.34
N ILE A 9 8.64 -82.14 9.69
CA ILE A 9 9.51 -80.97 9.80
C ILE A 9 8.64 -79.79 10.22
N ASP A 10 8.84 -79.42 11.48
CA ASP A 10 8.32 -78.24 12.14
C ASP A 10 8.79 -76.98 11.39
N GLY A 11 7.85 -76.26 10.78
CA GLY A 11 8.08 -75.03 10.04
C GLY A 11 7.39 -73.88 10.76
N ALA A 12 8.01 -73.36 11.81
CA ALA A 12 7.63 -72.12 12.46
C ALA A 12 7.80 -70.95 11.48
N ASP A 13 6.76 -70.65 10.69
CA ASP A 13 6.82 -69.53 9.75
C ASP A 13 6.56 -68.21 10.49
N GLN A 14 7.55 -67.33 10.37
CA GLN A 14 7.71 -66.15 11.19
C GLN A 14 6.59 -65.14 10.91
N LYS A 15 5.84 -64.77 11.96
CA LYS A 15 4.99 -63.57 11.94
C LYS A 15 5.88 -62.34 11.72
N LYS A 16 6.05 -61.93 10.46
CA LYS A 16 6.64 -60.64 10.08
C LYS A 16 5.79 -59.54 10.71
N LYS A 17 6.25 -58.99 11.83
CA LYS A 17 5.69 -57.78 12.43
C LYS A 17 5.84 -56.66 11.41
N THR A 18 4.73 -56.25 10.80
CA THR A 18 4.65 -55.01 10.04
C THR A 18 4.94 -53.86 11.00
N LEU A 19 6.16 -53.32 10.94
CA LEU A 19 6.53 -52.08 11.61
C LEU A 19 5.67 -50.96 11.01
N LYS A 20 4.58 -50.61 11.70
CA LYS A 20 3.82 -49.40 11.41
C LYS A 20 4.80 -48.25 11.48
N ARG A 21 5.04 -47.58 10.35
CA ARG A 21 5.81 -46.33 10.29
C ARG A 21 5.22 -45.38 11.33
N LYS A 22 6.01 -45.03 12.34
CA LYS A 22 5.67 -43.95 13.27
C LYS A 22 5.68 -42.67 12.43
N ARG A 23 4.51 -42.14 12.11
CA ARG A 23 4.39 -40.80 11.53
C ARG A 23 4.99 -39.86 12.58
N VAL A 24 6.14 -39.26 12.29
CA VAL A 24 6.64 -38.14 13.07
C VAL A 24 5.55 -37.09 12.93
N GLU A 25 4.89 -36.74 14.03
CA GLU A 25 3.93 -35.64 14.00
C GLU A 25 4.68 -34.42 13.47
N PRO A 26 4.13 -33.69 12.48
CA PRO A 26 4.66 -32.39 12.15
C PRO A 26 4.73 -31.62 13.47
N CYS A 27 5.93 -31.18 13.86
CA CYS A 27 6.07 -30.26 14.97
C CYS A 27 5.34 -28.99 14.53
N LEU A 28 4.06 -28.89 14.89
CA LEU A 28 3.25 -27.72 14.69
C LEU A 28 3.78 -26.71 15.70
N TYR A 29 4.82 -25.98 15.31
CA TYR A 29 5.20 -24.78 16.03
C TYR A 29 4.02 -23.81 15.92
N THR A 30 3.18 -23.82 16.95
CA THR A 30 2.12 -22.84 17.14
C THR A 30 2.74 -21.73 17.96
N PRO A 31 3.07 -20.58 17.35
CA PRO A 31 3.66 -19.48 18.10
C PRO A 31 2.71 -19.05 19.22
N SER A 32 3.28 -18.71 20.37
CA SER A 32 2.53 -18.21 21.51
C SER A 32 1.79 -16.92 21.12
N SER A 33 0.77 -16.55 21.91
CA SER A 33 0.06 -15.28 21.69
C SER A 33 1.02 -14.09 21.74
N GLU A 34 2.05 -14.16 22.59
CA GLU A 34 3.06 -13.13 22.73
C GLU A 34 3.97 -13.06 21.50
N GLU A 35 4.44 -14.21 21.00
CA GLU A 35 5.25 -14.27 19.78
C GLU A 35 4.48 -13.77 18.55
N LYS A 36 3.18 -14.09 18.46
CA LYS A 36 2.30 -13.54 17.42
C LYS A 36 2.18 -12.03 17.54
N GLN A 37 1.93 -11.51 18.74
CA GLN A 37 1.79 -10.07 18.96
C GLN A 37 3.08 -9.32 18.67
N ALA A 38 4.24 -9.87 19.05
CA ALA A 38 5.55 -9.32 18.76
C ALA A 38 5.80 -9.23 17.25
N LYS A 39 5.43 -10.27 16.49
CA LYS A 39 5.53 -10.28 15.02
C LYS A 39 4.59 -9.27 14.36
N ILE A 40 3.33 -9.21 14.81
CA ILE A 40 2.37 -8.21 14.30
C ILE A 40 2.93 -6.80 14.52
N LYS A 41 3.43 -6.52 15.73
CA LYS A 41 4.05 -5.22 16.02
C LYS A 41 5.25 -4.95 15.10
N ALA A 42 6.15 -5.91 14.93
CA ALA A 42 7.31 -5.76 14.07
C ALA A 42 6.92 -5.45 12.61
N PHE A 43 5.92 -6.14 12.07
CA PHE A 43 5.41 -5.87 10.72
C PHE A 43 4.72 -4.51 10.62
N SER A 44 3.91 -4.13 11.60
CA SER A 44 3.31 -2.80 11.64
C SER A 44 4.37 -1.70 11.68
N ASP A 45 5.42 -1.88 12.48
CA ASP A 45 6.54 -0.93 12.56
C ASP A 45 7.29 -0.82 11.22
N GLU A 46 7.52 -1.95 10.53
CA GLU A 46 8.14 -2.00 9.20
C GLU A 46 7.28 -1.30 8.14
N ILE A 47 5.97 -1.59 8.09
CA ILE A 47 5.00 -0.94 7.18
C ILE A 47 5.00 0.57 7.43
N ASN A 48 4.90 1.00 8.70
CA ASN A 48 4.93 2.41 9.06
C ASN A 48 6.24 3.10 8.67
N SER A 49 7.36 2.37 8.73
CA SER A 49 8.65 2.89 8.26
C SER A 49 8.67 3.04 6.74
N LEU A 50 8.16 2.07 6.00
CA LEU A 50 8.09 2.12 4.54
C LEU A 50 7.18 3.26 4.05
N VAL A 51 6.00 3.42 4.67
CA VAL A 51 5.07 4.50 4.35
C VAL A 51 5.72 5.87 4.55
N ARG A 52 6.47 6.06 5.66
CA ARG A 52 7.22 7.31 5.88
C ARG A 52 8.28 7.55 4.81
N PHE A 53 9.08 6.53 4.50
CA PHE A 53 10.09 6.62 3.46
C PHE A 53 9.51 7.01 2.10
N CYS A 54 8.40 6.38 1.68
CA CYS A 54 7.71 6.75 0.44
C CYS A 54 7.26 8.21 0.48
N LYS A 55 6.62 8.67 1.55
CA LYS A 55 6.19 10.08 1.69
C LYS A 55 7.35 11.06 1.57
N ASP A 56 8.49 10.76 2.20
CA ASP A 56 9.68 11.61 2.13
C ASP A 56 10.23 11.70 0.70
N LEU A 57 10.29 10.55 0.00
CA LEU A 57 10.71 10.48 -1.40
C LEU A 57 9.79 11.30 -2.33
N LEU A 58 8.48 11.23 -2.10
CA LEU A 58 7.48 11.98 -2.87
C LEU A 58 7.56 13.49 -2.61
N LEU A 59 7.83 13.90 -1.38
CA LEU A 59 8.05 15.31 -1.05
C LEU A 59 9.31 15.86 -1.75
N GLU A 60 10.39 15.07 -1.77
CA GLU A 60 11.63 15.44 -2.46
C GLU A 60 11.43 15.54 -3.98
N SER A 61 10.77 14.54 -4.59
CA SER A 61 10.49 14.53 -6.04
C SER A 61 9.60 15.70 -6.45
N ARG A 62 8.54 15.98 -5.66
CA ARG A 62 7.64 17.12 -5.83
C ARG A 62 8.40 18.46 -5.73
N GLY A 63 9.31 18.59 -4.77
CA GLY A 63 10.16 19.77 -4.63
C GLY A 63 11.04 20.00 -5.86
N ALA A 64 11.76 18.97 -6.31
CA ALA A 64 12.63 19.04 -7.48
C ALA A 64 11.86 19.36 -8.76
N LEU A 65 10.66 18.80 -8.91
CA LEU A 65 9.82 19.04 -10.07
C LEU A 65 9.28 20.48 -10.06
N LEU A 66 8.83 21.01 -8.91
CA LEU A 66 8.42 22.42 -8.80
C LEU A 66 9.55 23.38 -9.19
N ASP A 67 10.78 23.14 -8.71
CA ASP A 67 11.95 23.94 -9.08
C ASP A 67 12.23 23.89 -10.59
N SER A 68 11.99 22.74 -11.22
CA SER A 68 12.16 22.58 -12.67
C SER A 68 11.11 23.36 -13.47
N VAL A 69 9.86 23.37 -13.01
CA VAL A 69 8.75 24.09 -13.66
C VAL A 69 8.91 25.60 -13.51
N GLU A 70 9.42 26.06 -12.37
CA GLU A 70 9.75 27.47 -12.14
C GLU A 70 10.86 27.97 -13.07
N LYS A 71 11.92 27.18 -13.24
CA LYS A 71 13.03 27.52 -14.14
C LYS A 71 12.64 27.52 -15.62
N ALA A 72 11.58 26.80 -15.98
CA ALA A 72 11.12 26.65 -17.37
C ALA A 72 10.39 27.89 -17.95
N GLY A 73 10.08 28.91 -17.12
CA GLY A 73 9.72 30.26 -17.59
C GLY A 73 8.60 30.37 -18.64
N ASN A 74 7.36 30.51 -18.18
CA ASN A 74 6.17 30.99 -18.92
C ASN A 74 5.62 30.14 -20.09
N SER A 75 4.51 29.46 -19.82
CA SER A 75 3.30 29.48 -20.66
C SER A 75 2.12 29.05 -19.76
N SER A 76 0.88 29.34 -20.10
CA SER A 76 -0.29 28.91 -19.29
C SER A 76 -0.39 27.39 -19.07
N SER A 77 0.38 26.60 -19.81
CA SER A 77 0.64 25.18 -19.55
C SER A 77 1.46 24.94 -18.27
N SER A 78 2.23 25.91 -17.77
CA SER A 78 3.03 25.79 -16.54
C SER A 78 2.17 25.78 -15.29
N LEU A 79 1.08 26.57 -15.21
CA LEU A 79 0.25 26.60 -14.00
C LEU A 79 -0.48 25.28 -13.78
N ASN A 80 -1.06 24.70 -14.84
CA ASN A 80 -1.69 23.39 -14.73
C ASN A 80 -0.66 22.30 -14.42
N SER A 81 0.57 22.38 -14.96
CA SER A 81 1.65 21.47 -14.56
C SER A 81 2.06 21.65 -13.09
N VAL A 82 2.15 22.88 -12.59
CA VAL A 82 2.41 23.14 -11.15
C VAL A 82 1.27 22.57 -10.31
N ILE A 83 0.01 22.81 -10.69
CA ILE A 83 -1.17 22.31 -9.97
C ILE A 83 -1.18 20.77 -9.97
N ALA A 84 -0.94 20.14 -11.12
CA ALA A 84 -0.81 18.68 -11.25
C ALA A 84 0.21 18.13 -10.26
N CYS A 85 1.41 18.68 -10.24
CA CYS A 85 2.47 18.19 -9.36
C CYS A 85 2.25 18.54 -7.89
N LEU A 86 1.47 19.58 -7.61
CA LEU A 86 1.00 19.85 -6.25
C LEU A 86 -0.13 18.93 -5.81
N MET A 87 -0.87 18.36 -6.74
CA MET A 87 -2.03 17.52 -6.48
C MET A 87 -1.67 16.04 -6.38
N GLU A 88 -0.74 15.57 -7.21
CA GLU A 88 -0.31 14.17 -7.27
C GLU A 88 -0.03 13.58 -5.88
N GLU A 89 -0.66 12.43 -5.61
CA GLU A 89 -0.61 11.66 -4.37
C GLU A 89 -1.00 12.45 -3.09
N SER A 90 -1.60 13.62 -3.25
CA SER A 90 -2.11 14.38 -2.12
C SER A 90 -3.28 13.65 -1.48
N VAL A 91 -3.25 13.50 -0.16
CA VAL A 91 -4.36 12.89 0.61
C VAL A 91 -5.46 13.88 0.95
N LEU A 92 -5.22 15.17 0.72
CA LEU A 92 -6.08 16.24 1.21
C LEU A 92 -7.47 16.21 0.52
N PRO A 93 -8.54 16.51 1.28
CA PRO A 93 -9.84 16.80 0.69
C PRO A 93 -9.77 18.05 -0.18
N LEU A 94 -10.68 18.15 -1.16
CA LEU A 94 -10.68 19.17 -2.21
C LEU A 94 -10.59 20.58 -1.64
N SER A 95 -11.39 20.92 -0.63
CA SER A 95 -11.35 22.23 0.03
C SER A 95 -9.96 22.60 0.55
N LYS A 96 -9.33 21.70 1.32
CA LYS A 96 -7.98 21.90 1.87
C LYS A 96 -6.91 21.89 0.79
N LEU A 97 -7.04 21.03 -0.22
CA LEU A 97 -6.11 20.95 -1.33
C LEU A 97 -6.10 22.25 -2.14
N VAL A 98 -7.27 22.78 -2.49
CA VAL A 98 -7.41 24.03 -3.23
C VAL A 98 -6.78 25.18 -2.45
N ASP A 99 -6.98 25.23 -1.14
CA ASP A 99 -6.37 26.23 -0.28
C ASP A 99 -4.84 26.11 -0.27
N GLU A 100 -4.29 24.90 -0.07
CA GLU A 100 -2.84 24.67 -0.10
C GLU A 100 -2.23 25.08 -1.45
N ILE A 101 -2.83 24.64 -2.55
CA ILE A 101 -2.34 24.94 -3.90
C ILE A 101 -2.42 26.44 -4.15
N PHE A 102 -3.55 27.08 -3.83
CA PHE A 102 -3.72 28.52 -3.99
C PHE A 102 -2.64 29.31 -3.25
N GLU A 103 -2.37 28.96 -1.99
CA GLU A 103 -1.31 29.60 -1.19
C GLU A 103 0.08 29.42 -1.82
N LYS A 104 0.37 28.26 -2.40
CA LYS A 104 1.64 27.98 -3.07
C LYS A 104 1.80 28.70 -4.41
N VAL A 105 0.72 28.90 -5.18
CA VAL A 105 0.81 29.52 -6.51
C VAL A 105 0.64 31.04 -6.49
N LYS A 106 -0.14 31.60 -5.55
CA LYS A 106 -0.43 33.05 -5.48
C LYS A 106 0.80 33.94 -5.27
N GLY A 107 1.86 33.40 -4.67
CA GLY A 107 3.13 34.12 -4.45
C GLY A 107 4.18 33.91 -5.55
N ARG A 108 3.95 32.96 -6.48
CA ARG A 108 4.91 32.57 -7.52
C ARG A 108 4.63 33.23 -8.87
N THR A 109 3.38 33.63 -9.11
CA THR A 109 3.00 34.40 -10.29
C THR A 109 3.04 35.87 -9.92
N GLY A 110 4.20 36.53 -10.11
CA GLY A 110 4.36 37.95 -9.82
C GLY A 110 3.22 38.77 -10.43
N ASP A 111 2.40 39.38 -9.56
CA ASP A 111 1.29 40.29 -9.88
C ASP A 111 0.38 39.84 -11.05
N VAL A 112 0.23 38.53 -11.27
CA VAL A 112 -0.73 38.03 -12.25
C VAL A 112 -2.11 38.01 -11.59
N ASP A 113 -2.86 39.06 -11.89
CA ASP A 113 -4.22 39.38 -11.48
C ASP A 113 -5.29 38.35 -11.94
N GLY A 114 -4.97 37.05 -11.95
CA GLY A 114 -5.75 36.01 -12.63
C GLY A 114 -5.88 34.66 -11.92
N VAL A 115 -5.12 34.39 -10.85
CA VAL A 115 -5.26 33.13 -10.10
C VAL A 115 -6.20 33.33 -8.92
N SER A 116 -7.34 32.67 -8.94
CA SER A 116 -8.33 32.66 -7.86
C SER A 116 -8.48 31.24 -7.30
N LYS A 117 -9.01 31.11 -6.08
CA LYS A 117 -9.38 29.78 -5.54
C LYS A 117 -10.36 29.04 -6.47
N ALA A 118 -11.24 29.77 -7.15
CA ALA A 118 -12.18 29.19 -8.10
C ALA A 118 -11.47 28.61 -9.34
N SER A 119 -10.48 29.32 -9.90
CA SER A 119 -9.71 28.81 -11.04
C SER A 119 -8.84 27.62 -10.64
N VAL A 120 -8.25 27.62 -9.44
CA VAL A 120 -7.50 26.47 -8.90
C VAL A 120 -8.42 25.27 -8.71
N LYS A 121 -9.59 25.46 -8.09
CA LYS A 121 -10.58 24.38 -7.93
C LYS A 121 -11.01 23.80 -9.27
N SER A 122 -11.27 24.66 -10.25
CA SER A 122 -11.60 24.23 -11.60
C SER A 122 -10.48 23.41 -12.23
N ALA A 123 -9.22 23.84 -12.08
CA ALA A 123 -8.07 23.12 -12.61
C ALA A 123 -7.88 21.75 -11.94
N VAL A 124 -7.96 21.68 -10.61
CA VAL A 124 -7.87 20.42 -9.84
C VAL A 124 -8.88 19.40 -10.36
N LEU A 125 -10.14 19.81 -10.53
CA LEU A 125 -11.21 18.93 -11.02
C LEU A 125 -11.11 18.54 -12.50
N ILE A 126 -10.33 19.28 -13.29
CA ILE A 126 -10.09 18.97 -14.71
C ILE A 126 -8.86 18.07 -14.87
N ILE A 127 -7.83 18.32 -14.08
CA ILE A 127 -6.51 17.70 -14.21
C ILE A 127 -6.53 16.28 -13.65
N GLY A 128 -7.22 16.04 -12.54
CA GLY A 128 -7.11 14.76 -11.84
C GLY A 128 -8.37 14.35 -11.12
N GLN A 129 -8.27 13.21 -10.44
CA GLN A 129 -9.37 12.54 -9.76
C GLN A 129 -8.96 12.13 -8.36
N ARG A 130 -9.94 12.09 -7.46
CA ARG A 130 -9.74 11.59 -6.09
C ARG A 130 -10.17 10.13 -6.03
N LEU A 131 -9.24 9.25 -5.69
CA LEU A 131 -9.43 7.80 -5.62
C LEU A 131 -9.35 7.33 -4.17
N CYS A 132 -10.16 6.32 -3.85
CA CYS A 132 -10.11 5.60 -2.57
C CYS A 132 -9.44 4.25 -2.78
N TYR A 133 -8.43 3.96 -1.96
CA TYR A 133 -7.76 2.65 -1.92
C TYR A 133 -8.15 1.81 -0.71
N GLY A 134 -8.90 2.40 0.23
CA GLY A 134 -9.32 1.77 1.47
C GLY A 134 -10.81 1.43 1.50
N VAL A 135 -11.41 1.58 2.69
CA VAL A 135 -12.83 1.31 2.93
C VAL A 135 -13.59 2.62 3.06
N THR A 136 -14.53 2.85 2.15
CA THR A 136 -15.45 4.00 2.21
C THR A 136 -16.77 3.63 2.90
N THR A 137 -17.43 4.62 3.49
CA THR A 137 -18.84 4.51 3.85
C THR A 137 -19.72 4.73 2.62
N VAL A 138 -20.98 4.31 2.70
CA VAL A 138 -21.95 4.41 1.58
C VAL A 138 -22.27 5.88 1.24
N ASP A 139 -22.14 6.76 2.23
CA ASP A 139 -22.45 8.19 2.20
C ASP A 139 -21.19 9.08 2.16
N ALA A 140 -20.00 8.51 1.95
CA ALA A 140 -18.76 9.26 1.89
C ALA A 140 -18.79 10.29 0.75
N ASP A 141 -18.51 11.55 1.08
CA ASP A 141 -18.28 12.58 0.06
C ASP A 141 -16.92 12.31 -0.58
N ILE A 142 -16.92 11.85 -1.83
CA ILE A 142 -15.71 11.51 -2.58
C ILE A 142 -14.68 12.65 -2.53
N LEU A 143 -15.12 13.91 -2.58
CA LEU A 143 -14.23 15.07 -2.67
C LEU A 143 -13.78 15.60 -1.32
N GLU A 144 -14.52 15.34 -0.25
CA GLU A 144 -14.28 15.96 1.06
C GLU A 144 -14.06 14.97 2.21
N ASP A 145 -14.36 13.68 2.04
CA ASP A 145 -14.11 12.66 3.07
C ASP A 145 -12.62 12.57 3.40
N ASP A 146 -12.29 12.49 4.68
CA ASP A 146 -10.93 12.55 5.22
C ASP A 146 -10.70 11.40 6.21
N ALA A 147 -11.50 10.33 6.12
CA ALA A 147 -11.37 9.15 6.95
C ALA A 147 -10.06 8.40 6.66
N GLU A 148 -9.26 8.15 7.70
CA GLU A 148 -7.96 7.45 7.57
C GLU A 148 -8.09 6.07 6.93
N CYS A 149 -9.21 5.37 7.17
CA CYS A 149 -9.45 4.03 6.63
C CYS A 149 -9.76 4.02 5.13
N ALA A 150 -10.15 5.15 4.55
CA ALA A 150 -10.52 5.26 3.14
C ALA A 150 -9.30 5.45 2.24
N LEU A 151 -8.15 5.89 2.78
CA LEU A 151 -6.90 6.04 2.03
C LEU A 151 -7.12 6.83 0.72
N TRP A 152 -7.76 8.00 0.85
CA TRP A 152 -8.01 8.89 -0.29
C TRP A 152 -6.71 9.50 -0.80
N CYS A 153 -6.53 9.51 -2.12
CA CYS A 153 -5.44 10.19 -2.81
C CYS A 153 -5.93 10.88 -4.08
N TRP A 154 -5.24 11.92 -4.50
CA TRP A 154 -5.41 12.53 -5.82
C TRP A 154 -4.41 11.95 -6.82
N GLU A 155 -4.88 11.68 -8.04
CA GLU A 155 -4.08 11.18 -9.16
C GLU A 155 -4.31 12.09 -10.38
N VAL A 156 -3.24 12.41 -11.12
CA VAL A 156 -3.23 13.23 -12.34
C VAL A 156 -3.21 12.38 -13.62
#